data_AF-A0A285NP88-F1
#
_entry.id   AF-A0A285NP88-F1
#
_cell.length_a   1.000
_cell.length_b   1.000
_cell.length_c   1.000
_cell.angle_alpha   90.00
_cell.angle_beta   90.00
_cell.angle_gamma   90.00
#
_symmetry.space_group_name_H-M   'P 1'
#
loop_
_entity.id
_entity.type
_entity.pdbx_description
1 polymer ?
#
loop_
_entity_poly.entity_id
_entity_poly.type
_entity_poly.pdbx_seq_one_letter_code
_entity_poly.pdbx_strand_id
1 'polypeptide(L)'
;MCDFENLHYHLKDELLRIYKEADVPQPKVKIEDLKSARICGLSNLAKLILYLEREGYLTILNKDENFKNWEIQIEAGILDLMFGYG
;
A
#
# COMPACT_ATOMS: atom_id res chain seq x y z
N MET A 1 -8.04 13.80 14.93
CA MET A 1 -6.91 12.86 15.06
C MET A 1 -7.11 11.80 13.99
N CYS A 2 -6.14 11.57 13.10
CA CYS A 2 -6.26 10.51 12.09
C CYS A 2 -6.25 9.15 12.81
N ASP A 3 -7.17 8.28 12.42
CA ASP A 3 -7.19 6.88 12.86
C ASP A 3 -6.23 6.06 11.97
N PHE A 4 -4.98 6.00 12.41
CA PHE A 4 -3.91 5.31 11.68
C PHE A 4 -4.10 3.79 11.64
N GLU A 5 -4.68 3.20 12.68
CA GLU A 5 -4.96 1.76 12.72
C GLU A 5 -5.98 1.40 11.65
N ASN A 6 -7.04 2.21 11.53
CA ASN A 6 -8.07 2.02 10.54
C ASN A 6 -7.56 2.29 9.11
N LEU A 7 -6.71 3.31 8.92
CA LEU A 7 -6.00 3.51 7.65
C LEU A 7 -5.16 2.28 7.28
N HIS A 8 -4.41 1.72 8.22
CA HIS A 8 -3.57 0.54 7.98
C HIS A 8 -4.40 -0.70 7.65
N TYR A 9 -5.49 -0.93 8.38
CA TYR A 9 -6.41 -2.03 8.12
C TYR A 9 -7.01 -1.95 6.71
N HIS A 10 -7.53 -0.79 6.33
CA HIS A 10 -8.12 -0.58 4.99
C HIS A 10 -7.08 -0.66 3.87
N LEU A 11 -5.87 -0.12 4.09
CA LEU A 11 -4.80 -0.20 3.11
C LEU A 11 -4.41 -1.66 2.85
N LYS A 12 -4.24 -2.46 3.90
CA LYS A 12 -3.93 -3.88 3.80
C LYS A 12 -5.01 -4.64 3.03
N ASP A 13 -6.28 -4.44 3.37
CA ASP A 13 -7.40 -5.09 2.66
C ASP A 13 -7.45 -4.68 1.17
N GLU A 14 -7.25 -3.40 0.89
CA GLU A 14 -7.21 -2.87 -0.47
C GLU A 14 -6.08 -3.46 -1.30
N LEU A 15 -4.85 -3.50 -0.76
CA LEU A 15 -3.68 -4.07 -1.44
C LEU A 15 -3.83 -5.57 -1.67
N LEU A 16 -4.36 -6.31 -0.68
CA LEU A 16 -4.64 -7.74 -0.82
C LEU A 16 -5.68 -8.02 -1.89
N ARG A 17 -6.74 -7.20 -1.98
CA ARG A 17 -7.75 -7.32 -3.03
C ARG A 17 -7.12 -7.07 -4.41
N ILE A 18 -6.36 -5.99 -4.57
CA ILE A 18 -5.67 -5.66 -5.83
C ILE A 18 -4.77 -6.83 -6.24
N TYR A 19 -4.01 -7.40 -5.30
CA TYR A 19 -3.13 -8.52 -5.57
C TYR A 19 -3.88 -9.77 -6.03
N LYS A 20 -4.99 -10.13 -5.36
CA LYS A 20 -5.79 -11.32 -5.68
C LYS A 20 -6.53 -11.22 -7.02
N GLU A 21 -6.95 -10.01 -7.40
CA GLU A 21 -7.71 -9.75 -8.62
C GLU A 21 -6.80 -9.46 -9.83
N ALA A 22 -5.49 -9.32 -9.63
CA ALA A 22 -4.56 -9.01 -10.69
C ALA A 22 -4.27 -10.22 -11.59
N ASP A 23 -4.28 -9.98 -12.90
CA ASP A 23 -3.87 -10.96 -13.92
C ASP A 23 -2.33 -11.09 -14.03
N VAL A 24 -1.58 -10.33 -13.23
CA VAL A 24 -0.12 -10.26 -13.26
C VAL A 24 0.47 -10.59 -11.88
N PRO A 25 1.66 -11.20 -11.83
CA PRO A 25 2.25 -11.65 -10.56
C PRO A 25 2.65 -10.50 -9.61
N GLN A 26 2.87 -9.30 -10.15
CA GLN A 26 3.29 -8.09 -9.43
C GLN A 26 2.48 -6.89 -9.94
N PRO A 27 1.24 -6.70 -9.45
CA PRO A 27 0.42 -5.59 -9.88
C PRO A 27 1.02 -4.25 -9.45
N LYS A 28 0.74 -3.22 -10.25
CA LYS A 28 1.20 -1.86 -10.01
C LYS A 28 0.01 -0.94 -9.84
N VAL A 29 0.10 -0.03 -8.88
CA VAL A 29 -0.96 0.93 -8.57
C VAL A 29 -0.35 2.27 -8.19
N LYS A 30 -0.98 3.37 -8.59
CA LYS A 30 -0.58 4.69 -8.11
C LYS A 30 -1.17 4.95 -6.73
N ILE A 31 -0.42 5.62 -5.88
CA ILE A 31 -0.87 5.95 -4.52
C ILE A 31 -2.14 6.81 -4.51
N GLU A 32 -2.36 7.65 -5.54
CA GLU A 32 -3.56 8.47 -5.69
C GLU A 32 -4.82 7.68 -6.01
N ASP A 33 -4.67 6.49 -6.60
CA ASP A 33 -5.78 5.60 -6.96
C ASP A 33 -6.26 4.75 -5.78
N LEU A 34 -5.46 4.68 -4.70
CA LEU A 34 -5.83 3.96 -3.48
C LEU A 34 -6.95 4.71 -2.75
N LYS A 35 -8.09 4.02 -2.55
CA LYS A 35 -9.25 4.58 -1.84
C LYS A 35 -8.91 4.91 -0.39
N SER A 36 -7.94 4.21 0.18
CA SER A 36 -7.39 4.45 1.52
C SER A 36 -6.88 5.89 1.72
N ALA A 37 -6.49 6.59 0.64
CA ALA A 37 -6.09 8.00 0.68
C ALA A 37 -7.18 8.92 1.27
N ARG A 38 -8.45 8.52 1.19
CA ARG A 38 -9.60 9.31 1.67
C ARG A 38 -9.78 9.28 3.19
N ILE A 39 -9.16 8.34 3.89
CA ILE A 39 -9.34 8.14 5.35
C ILE A 39 -8.54 9.18 6.13
N CYS A 40 -7.26 9.35 5.79
CA CYS A 40 -6.32 10.20 6.52
C CYS A 40 -5.47 11.11 5.64
N GLY A 41 -5.78 11.19 4.34
CA GLY A 41 -5.01 11.94 3.35
C GLY A 41 -3.79 11.19 2.82
N LEU A 42 -3.32 11.64 1.65
CA LEU A 42 -2.18 11.05 0.94
C LEU A 42 -0.87 11.04 1.76
N SER A 43 -0.64 12.03 2.62
CA SER A 43 0.60 12.11 3.40
C SER A 43 0.72 11.01 4.45
N ASN A 44 -0.39 10.63 5.11
CA ASN A 44 -0.40 9.54 6.08
C ASN A 44 -0.39 8.18 5.38
N LEU A 45 -1.05 8.08 4.22
CA LEU A 45 -0.94 6.91 3.35
C LEU A 45 0.52 6.68 2.90
N ALA A 46 1.21 7.73 2.45
CA ALA A 46 2.61 7.64 2.03
C ALA A 46 3.54 7.12 3.13
N LYS A 47 3.30 7.50 4.40
CA LYS A 47 4.05 6.95 5.54
C LYS A 47 3.86 5.45 5.72
N LEU A 48 2.62 4.95 5.57
CA LEU A 48 2.36 3.51 5.62
C LEU A 48 2.94 2.77 4.43
N ILE A 49 2.91 3.38 3.24
CA ILE A 49 3.49 2.80 2.03
C ILE A 49 5.01 2.62 2.22
N LEU A 50 5.69 3.63 2.77
CA LEU A 50 7.11 3.53 3.14
C LEU A 50 7.38 2.46 4.20
N TYR A 51 6.48 2.31 5.18
CA TYR A 51 6.58 1.25 6.18
C TYR A 51 6.46 -0.13 5.52
N LEU A 52 5.44 -0.36 4.69
CA LEU A 52 5.24 -1.62 3.98
C LEU A 52 6.35 -1.91 2.96
N GLU A 53 6.94 -0.89 2.34
CA GLU A 53 8.12 -1.02 1.48
C GLU A 53 9.32 -1.53 2.28
N ARG A 54 9.55 -0.98 3.48
CA ARG A 54 10.63 -1.43 4.37
C ARG A 54 10.46 -2.89 4.80
N GLU A 55 9.22 -3.34 5.01
CA GLU A 55 8.89 -4.74 5.33
C GLU A 55 8.94 -5.67 4.11
N GLY A 56 9.17 -5.13 2.90
CA GLY A 56 9.30 -5.92 1.67
C GLY A 56 7.97 -6.32 1.02
N TYR A 57 6.85 -5.75 1.45
CA TYR A 57 5.53 -6.03 0.88
C TYR A 57 5.24 -5.23 -0.39
N LEU A 58 5.90 -4.09 -0.53
CA LEU A 58 5.71 -3.14 -1.62
C LEU A 58 7.08 -2.67 -2.15
N THR A 59 7.11 -2.21 -3.40
CA THR A 59 8.27 -1.51 -3.98
C THR A 59 7.80 -0.19 -4.60
N ILE A 60 8.39 0.95 -4.24
CA ILE A 60 8.08 2.23 -4.89
C ILE A 60 8.99 2.39 -6.11
N LEU A 61 8.41 2.44 -7.31
CA LEU A 61 9.17 2.42 -8.57
C LEU A 61 9.77 3.78 -8.93
N ASN A 62 9.10 4.87 -8.57
CA ASN A 62 9.45 6.25 -8.90
C ASN A 62 9.44 7.12 -7.63
N LYS A 63 10.30 6.76 -6.68
CA LYS A 63 10.43 7.44 -5.39
C LYS A 63 11.02 8.85 -5.55
N ASP A 64 10.17 9.81 -5.87
CA ASP A 64 10.48 11.24 -5.95
C ASP A 64 10.16 11.97 -4.64
N GLU A 65 10.50 13.26 -4.56
CA GLU A 65 10.17 14.12 -3.41
C GLU A 65 8.66 14.34 -3.24
N ASN A 66 7.87 14.14 -4.30
CA ASN A 66 6.44 14.42 -4.33
C ASN A 66 5.64 13.13 -4.45
N PHE A 67 5.36 12.53 -3.29
CA PHE A 67 4.67 11.24 -3.15
C PHE A 67 3.39 11.08 -3.96
N LYS A 68 2.72 12.16 -4.40
CA LYS A 68 1.47 12.09 -5.16
C LYS A 68 1.54 11.18 -6.40
N ASN A 69 2.70 11.09 -7.04
CA ASN A 69 2.87 10.33 -8.28
C ASN A 69 3.48 8.95 -8.09
N TRP A 70 3.67 8.49 -6.85
CA TRP A 70 4.29 7.20 -6.59
C TRP A 70 3.47 6.06 -7.20
N GLU A 71 4.13 5.30 -8.05
CA GLU A 71 3.73 4.01 -8.56
C GLU A 71 4.34 2.94 -7.67
N ILE A 72 3.47 2.09 -7.14
CA ILE A 72 3.79 1.08 -6.15
C ILE A 72 3.55 -0.27 -6.79
N GLN A 73 4.57 -1.11 -6.76
CA GLN A 73 4.46 -2.51 -7.11
C GLN A 73 4.13 -3.31 -5.85
N ILE A 74 3.12 -4.18 -5.92
CA ILE A 74 2.74 -5.06 -4.82
C ILE A 74 3.51 -6.37 -4.96
N GLU A 75 4.26 -6.74 -3.92
CA GLU A 75 5.07 -7.96 -3.89
C GLU A 75 4.27 -9.13 -3.33
N ALA A 76 4.66 -10.37 -3.68
CA ALA A 76 4.00 -11.58 -3.21
C ALA A 76 3.99 -11.72 -1.67
N GLY A 77 4.98 -11.11 -0.99
CA GLY A 77 5.04 -11.06 0.47
C GLY A 77 3.80 -10.42 1.11
N ILE A 78 3.01 -9.63 0.37
CA ILE A 78 1.74 -9.08 0.87
C ILE A 78 0.79 -10.17 1.39
N LEU A 79 0.90 -11.40 0.88
CA LEU A 79 0.11 -12.54 1.33
C LEU A 79 0.40 -12.94 2.78
N ASP A 80 1.61 -12.67 3.28
CA ASP A 80 1.98 -12.94 4.68
C ASP A 80 1.17 -12.07 5.65
N LEU A 81 0.70 -10.91 5.20
CA LEU A 81 -0.24 -10.09 5.96
C LEU A 81 -1.57 -10.83 6.21
N MET A 82 -1.96 -11.81 5.39
CA MET A 82 -3.17 -12.62 5.67
C MET A 82 -2.98 -13.58 6.84
N PHE A 83 -1.75 -14.03 7.10
CA PHE A 83 -1.47 -15.12 8.04
C PHE A 83 -1.08 -14.63 9.44
N GLY A 84 -0.99 -13.32 9.67
CA GLY A 84 -0.94 -12.75 11.01
C GLY A 84 0.27 -13.17 11.85
N TYR A 85 1.42 -13.43 11.22
CA TYR A 85 2.68 -13.55 11.96
C TYR A 85 3.21 -12.16 12.28
N GLY A 86 2.66 -11.57 13.34
CA GLY A 86 3.08 -10.30 13.95
C GLY A 86 2.62 -10.23 15.40
#